data_AF-K4AKQ1-F1
#
_entry.id   AF-K4AKQ1-F1
#
_cell.length_a   1.000
_cell.length_b   1.000
_cell.length_c   1.000
_cell.angle_alpha   90.00
_cell.angle_beta   90.00
_cell.angle_gamma   90.00
#
_symmetry.space_group_name_H-M   'P 1'
#
loop_
_entity.id
_entity.type
_entity.pdbx_description
1 polymer ?
#
loop_
_entity_poly.entity_id
_entity_poly.type
_entity_poly.pdbx_seq_one_letter_code
_entity_poly.pdbx_strand_id
1 'polypeptide(L)'
;MFFLQAYAPLGRMKVVANNPVVTSIAESLGKTPAQGQSVLPKSANESRLKENIDLFGWSIPEELCAKFSEIEQVKQIRNDSFVHPQGMYKTIEELWDGEI
;
A
#
# COMPACT_ATOMS: atom_id res chain seq x y z
N MET A 1 11.42 -19.45 9.77
CA MET A 1 10.92 -18.08 10.02
C MET A 1 10.93 -17.35 8.70
N PHE A 2 9.77 -16.90 8.21
CA PHE A 2 9.64 -16.15 6.97
C PHE A 2 9.49 -14.65 7.29
N PHE A 3 10.01 -13.78 6.43
CA PHE A 3 9.87 -12.33 6.51
C PHE A 3 9.08 -11.84 5.29
N LEU A 4 7.97 -11.12 5.52
CA LEU A 4 7.17 -10.51 4.47
C LEU A 4 7.54 -9.03 4.34
N GLN A 5 7.86 -8.60 3.13
CA GLN A 5 8.14 -7.20 2.81
C GLN A 5 7.07 -6.64 1.89
N ALA A 6 6.46 -5.53 2.28
CA ALA A 6 5.46 -4.85 1.46
C ALA A 6 6.13 -4.14 0.29
N TYR A 7 5.89 -4.61 -0.94
CA TYR A 7 6.29 -3.90 -2.17
C TYR A 7 5.18 -2.96 -2.63
N ALA A 8 5.57 -1.83 -3.24
CA ALA A 8 4.66 -0.75 -3.63
C ALA A 8 3.76 -0.25 -2.47
N PRO A 9 4.34 0.09 -1.29
CA PRO A 9 3.60 0.43 -0.08
C PRO A 9 2.78 1.71 -0.17
N LEU A 10 2.80 2.41 -1.31
CA LEU A 10 1.99 3.61 -1.54
C LEU A 10 0.92 3.39 -2.63
N GLY A 11 0.73 2.14 -3.08
CA GLY A 11 -0.26 1.78 -4.11
C GLY A 11 -0.16 2.63 -5.37
N ARG A 12 1.07 2.84 -5.87
CA ARG A 12 1.39 3.78 -6.96
C ARG A 12 0.94 5.23 -6.71
N MET A 13 0.99 5.70 -5.47
CA MET A 13 0.64 7.03 -4.95
C MET A 13 -0.81 7.48 -5.14
N LYS A 14 -1.43 7.24 -6.30
CA LYS A 14 -2.73 7.81 -6.65
C LYS A 14 -3.90 7.18 -5.89
N VAL A 15 -3.83 5.90 -5.54
CA VAL A 15 -4.96 5.21 -4.92
C VAL A 15 -4.93 5.38 -3.41
N VAL A 16 -3.76 5.16 -2.79
CA VAL A 16 -3.62 5.20 -1.33
C VAL A 16 -3.59 6.64 -0.80
N ALA A 17 -2.84 7.56 -1.44
CA ALA A 17 -2.71 8.93 -0.93
C ALA A 17 -3.98 9.78 -1.14
N ASN A 18 -4.92 9.34 -1.98
CA ASN A 18 -6.21 10.01 -2.20
C ASN A 18 -7.37 9.28 -1.50
N ASN A 19 -7.10 8.19 -0.77
CA ASN A 19 -8.14 7.49 -0.05
C ASN A 19 -8.62 8.35 1.14
N PRO A 20 -9.92 8.64 1.27
CA PRO A 20 -10.44 9.53 2.32
C PRO A 20 -10.07 9.10 3.75
N VAL A 21 -10.01 7.79 4.02
CA VAL A 21 -9.63 7.25 5.33
C VAL A 21 -8.16 7.58 5.61
N VAL A 22 -7.27 7.33 4.64
CA VAL A 22 -5.84 7.61 4.78
C VAL A 22 -5.59 9.11 4.97
N THR A 23 -6.24 9.95 4.16
CA THR A 23 -6.10 11.42 4.26
C THR A 23 -6.62 11.94 5.60
N SER A 24 -7.79 11.48 6.05
CA SER A 24 -8.37 11.90 7.34
C SER A 24 -7.49 11.51 8.54
N ILE A 25 -6.93 10.30 8.53
CA ILE A 25 -6.00 9.85 9.58
C ILE A 25 -4.72 10.67 9.55
N ALA A 26 -4.14 10.90 8.36
CA ALA A 26 -2.93 11.69 8.19
C ALA A 26 -3.11 13.13 8.71
N GLU A 27 -4.22 13.79 8.34
CA GLU A 27 -4.59 15.12 8.83
C GLU A 27 -4.74 15.16 10.35
N SER A 28 -5.45 14.18 10.93
CA SER A 28 -5.67 14.09 12.38
C SER A 28 -4.36 13.95 13.17
N LEU A 29 -3.33 13.35 12.56
CA LEU A 29 -2.03 13.12 13.19
C LEU A 29 -0.97 14.18 12.81
N GLY A 30 -1.30 15.14 11.94
CA GLY A 30 -0.34 16.11 11.41
C GLY A 30 0.78 15.45 10.60
N LYS A 31 0.48 14.34 9.91
CA LYS A 31 1.40 13.54 9.11
C LYS A 31 1.00 13.56 7.64
N THR A 32 1.86 13.05 6.76
CA THR A 32 1.51 12.88 5.35
C THR A 32 0.90 11.50 5.10
N PRO A 33 -0.02 11.34 4.12
CA PRO A 33 -0.56 10.03 3.74
C PRO A 33 0.50 8.96 3.42
N ALA A 34 1.71 9.38 3.02
CA ALA A 34 2.81 8.47 2.71
C ALA A 34 3.48 7.87 3.95
N GLN A 35 3.33 8.49 5.12
CA GLN A 35 3.98 8.09 6.36
C GLN A 35 3.26 6.95 7.12
N GLY A 36 2.14 6.44 6.59
CA GLY A 36 1.35 5.36 7.22
C GLY A 36 1.73 3.94 6.78
N GLN A 37 2.56 3.76 5.74
CA GLN A 37 2.87 2.45 5.17
C GLN A 37 4.39 2.29 4.92
N SER A 38 5.08 1.57 5.80
CA SER A 38 6.44 1.02 5.57
C SER A 38 6.34 -0.14 4.54
N VAL A 39 7.26 -0.45 3.62
CA VAL A 39 8.73 -0.50 3.62
C VAL A 39 9.18 -0.38 2.14
N LEU A 40 10.23 0.38 1.82
CA LEU A 40 10.72 0.71 0.46
C LEU A 40 9.89 1.71 -0.38
N PRO A 41 9.54 2.90 0.14
CA PRO A 41 8.94 3.93 -0.68
C PRO A 41 9.94 4.46 -1.72
N LYS A 42 9.70 4.16 -3.00
CA LYS A 42 10.48 4.73 -4.11
C LYS A 42 10.17 6.21 -4.27
N SER A 43 11.18 7.06 -4.15
CA SER A 43 11.12 8.48 -4.52
C SER A 43 12.43 8.92 -5.15
N ALA A 44 12.35 9.80 -6.16
CA ALA A 44 13.49 10.54 -6.70
C ALA A 44 13.57 11.98 -6.14
N ASN A 45 12.62 12.37 -5.30
CA ASN A 45 12.54 13.68 -4.66
C ASN A 45 13.07 13.60 -3.23
N GLU A 46 14.02 14.48 -2.89
CA GLU A 46 14.72 14.49 -1.61
C GLU A 46 13.82 14.81 -0.41
N SER A 47 12.88 15.76 -0.53
CA SER A 47 11.98 16.10 0.57
C SER A 47 11.08 14.92 0.91
N ARG A 48 10.56 14.24 -0.11
CA ARG A 48 9.76 13.01 0.05
C ARG A 48 10.57 11.87 0.65
N LEU A 49 11.86 11.75 0.32
CA LEU A 49 12.73 10.75 0.93
C LEU A 49 12.90 11.00 2.44
N LYS A 50 13.08 12.28 2.83
CA LYS A 50 13.17 12.69 4.24
C LYS A 50 11.87 12.44 5.00
N GLU A 51 10.73 12.80 4.40
CA GLU A 51 9.41 12.54 5.00
C GLU A 51 9.13 11.04 5.16
N ASN A 52 9.45 10.24 4.14
CA ASN A 52 9.20 8.80 4.12
C ASN A 52 10.04 8.00 5.12
N ILE A 53 11.18 8.54 5.57
CA ILE A 53 12.01 7.89 6.61
C ILE A 53 11.66 8.37 8.02
N ASP A 54 10.93 9.48 8.15
CA ASP A 54 10.47 10.06 9.42
C ASP A 54 9.23 9.34 9.99
N LEU A 55 9.37 8.04 10.19
CA LEU A 55 8.31 7.13 10.64
C LEU A 55 8.43 6.74 12.12
N PHE A 56 9.56 7.05 12.75
CA PHE A 56 9.87 6.62 14.11
C PHE A 56 9.46 7.69 15.14
N GLY A 57 9.19 7.26 16.37
CA GLY A 57 8.86 8.17 17.48
C GLY A 57 7.39 8.59 17.59
N TRP A 58 6.51 8.03 16.76
CA TRP A 58 5.06 8.18 16.84
C TRP A 58 4.37 6.90 16.37
N SER A 59 3.08 6.78 16.62
CA SER A 59 2.28 5.63 16.19
C SER A 59 0.87 6.07 15.85
N ILE A 60 0.20 5.33 14.97
CA ILE A 60 -1.24 5.49 14.73
C ILE A 60 -1.98 4.86 15.92
N PRO A 61 -2.82 5.61 16.65
CA PRO A 61 -3.66 5.06 17.72
C PRO A 61 -4.56 3.93 17.21
N GLU A 62 -4.85 2.95 18.08
CA GLU A 62 -5.65 1.77 17.72
C GLU A 62 -7.02 2.12 17.11
N GLU A 63 -7.69 3.14 17.66
CA GLU A 63 -8.99 3.64 17.16
C GLU A 63 -8.92 4.15 15.72
N LEU A 64 -7.81 4.81 15.34
CA LEU A 64 -7.59 5.28 13.98
C LEU A 64 -7.14 4.14 13.08
N CYS A 65 -6.35 3.21 13.62
CA CYS A 65 -5.89 2.04 12.90
C CYS A 65 -7.06 1.14 12.48
N ALA A 66 -8.09 1.01 13.33
CA ALA A 66 -9.30 0.24 13.04
C ALA A 66 -10.02 0.74 11.78
N LYS A 67 -9.97 2.04 11.46
CA LYS A 67 -10.60 2.59 10.26
C LYS A 67 -10.00 2.06 8.96
N PHE A 68 -8.76 1.57 8.96
CA PHE A 68 -8.16 0.98 7.75
C PHE A 68 -8.91 -0.27 7.26
N SER A 69 -9.66 -0.97 8.12
CA SER A 69 -10.48 -2.11 7.69
C SER A 69 -11.67 -1.70 6.81
N GLU A 70 -12.04 -0.42 6.79
CA GLU A 70 -13.10 0.12 5.93
C GLU A 70 -12.64 0.31 4.48
N ILE A 71 -11.32 0.24 4.22
CA ILE A 71 -10.76 0.41 2.89
C ILE A 71 -11.03 -0.85 2.07
N GLU A 72 -11.67 -0.66 0.91
CA GLU A 72 -11.85 -1.72 -0.08
C GLU A 72 -10.48 -2.30 -0.50
N GLN A 73 -10.33 -3.61 -0.39
CA GLN A 73 -9.10 -4.31 -0.74
C GLN A 73 -9.10 -4.66 -2.22
N VAL A 74 -8.10 -4.15 -2.95
CA VAL A 74 -7.92 -4.40 -4.39
C VAL A 74 -6.44 -4.63 -4.69
N LYS A 75 -6.08 -5.76 -5.30
CA LYS A 75 -4.71 -5.99 -5.76
C LYS A 75 -4.38 -5.08 -6.95
N GLN A 76 -3.50 -4.11 -6.72
CA GLN A 76 -3.09 -3.13 -7.76
C GLN A 76 -2.10 -3.71 -8.78
N ILE A 77 -1.28 -4.66 -8.37
CA ILE A 77 -0.30 -5.33 -9.25
C ILE A 77 -0.84 -6.73 -9.53
N ARG A 78 -1.76 -6.80 -10.50
CA ARG A 78 -2.42 -8.04 -10.92
C ARG A 78 -1.54 -8.88 -11.83
N ASN A 79 -0.62 -8.25 -12.57
CA ASN A 79 0.28 -8.93 -13.52
C ASN A 79 -0.48 -9.66 -14.65
N ASP A 80 -1.54 -9.04 -15.19
CA ASP A 80 -2.41 -9.64 -16.23
C ASP A 80 -1.63 -10.05 -17.50
N SER A 81 -0.44 -9.47 -17.75
CA SER A 81 0.45 -9.84 -18.85
C SER A 81 0.95 -11.30 -18.81
N PHE A 82 0.86 -11.96 -17.65
CA PHE A 82 1.23 -13.38 -17.50
C PHE A 82 0.04 -14.34 -17.73
N VAL A 83 -1.16 -13.82 -17.98
CA VAL A 83 -2.39 -14.59 -18.18
C VAL A 83 -2.69 -14.71 -19.67
N HIS A 84 -2.88 -15.95 -20.14
CA HIS A 84 -3.22 -16.21 -21.53
C HIS A 84 -4.00 -17.54 -21.67
N PRO A 85 -5.01 -17.66 -22.54
CA PRO A 85 -5.81 -18.89 -22.65
C PRO A 85 -5.00 -20.15 -23.03
N GLN A 86 -3.88 -19.96 -23.74
CA GLN A 86 -2.93 -21.02 -24.10
C GLN A 86 -1.65 -21.01 -23.23
N GLY A 87 -1.60 -20.16 -22.20
CA GLY A 87 -0.47 -20.04 -21.28
C GLY A 87 -0.56 -20.99 -20.08
N MET A 88 0.43 -20.89 -19.20
CA MET A 88 0.46 -21.64 -17.93
C MET A 88 -0.67 -21.22 -16.98
N TYR A 89 -0.97 -19.91 -16.94
CA TYR A 89 -2.10 -19.35 -16.21
C TYR A 89 -3.14 -18.85 -17.21
N LYS A 90 -4.35 -19.40 -17.15
CA LYS A 90 -5.45 -19.10 -18.07
C LYS A 90 -6.35 -18.01 -17.53
N THR A 91 -6.42 -17.86 -16.22
CA THR A 91 -7.13 -16.77 -15.55
C THR A 91 -6.25 -16.08 -14.52
N ILE A 92 -6.72 -14.93 -14.02
CA ILE A 92 -6.02 -14.16 -13.00
C ILE A 92 -6.11 -14.84 -11.63
N GLU A 93 -7.21 -15.54 -11.37
CA GLU A 93 -7.41 -16.34 -10.17
C GLU A 93 -6.41 -17.49 -10.10
N GLU A 94 -6.14 -18.17 -11.23
CA GLU A 94 -5.10 -19.20 -11.32
C GLU A 94 -3.69 -18.64 -11.06
N LEU A 95 -3.41 -17.41 -11.48
CA LEU A 95 -2.11 -16.77 -11.22
C LEU A 95 -1.88 -16.47 -9.73
N TRP A 96 -2.96 -16.21 -8.99
CA TRP A 96 -2.90 -15.77 -7.59
C TRP A 96 -3.49 -16.78 -6.60
N ASP A 97 -3.79 -18.00 -7.04
CA ASP A 97 -4.48 -19.03 -6.23
C ASP A 97 -5.75 -18.50 -5.53
N GLY A 98 -6.48 -17.59 -6.19
CA GLY A 98 -7.68 -16.93 -5.67
C GLY A 98 -7.43 -15.72 -4.76
N GLU A 99 -6.19 -15.38 -4.42
CA GLU A 99 -5.84 -14.20 -3.61
C GLU A 99 -5.83 -12.90 -4.45
N ILE A 100 -6.95 -12.54 -5.10
CA ILE A 100 -7.06 -11.44 -6.08
C ILE A 100 -8.03 -10.33 -5.68
#